data_AF-A0A5C6MST6-F1
#
_entry.id   AF-A0A5C6MST6-F1
#
_cell.length_a   1.000
_cell.length_b   1.000
_cell.length_c   1.000
_cell.angle_alpha   90.00
_cell.angle_beta   90.00
_cell.angle_gamma   90.00
#
_symmetry.space_group_name_H-M   'P 1'
#
loop_
_entity.id
_entity.type
_entity.pdbx_description
1 polymer ?
#
loop_
_entity_poly.entity_id
_entity_poly.type
_entity_poly.pdbx_seq_one_letter_code
_entity_poly.pdbx_strand_id
1 'polypeptide(L)'
;MSTTVQIPEMLLDFQNHIRAGQDAAVRARAEFRVFDLPPEFLQGDNSKAQRVLGWKPKVTFEELVKEMVDMDLELMKKNPNA
;
A
#
# COMPACT_ATOMS: atom_id res chain seq x y z
N MET A 1 -31.90 55.54 -9.21
CA MET A 1 -31.32 54.90 -10.40
C MET A 1 -30.17 54.04 -9.92
N SER A 2 -30.38 52.73 -9.84
CA SER A 2 -29.43 51.77 -9.25
C SER A 2 -28.45 51.31 -10.34
N THR A 3 -27.19 51.69 -10.23
CA THR A 3 -26.15 51.26 -11.16
C THR A 3 -25.60 49.93 -10.67
N THR A 4 -26.00 48.84 -11.32
CA THR A 4 -25.38 47.52 -11.11
C THR A 4 -23.94 47.58 -11.60
N VAL A 5 -22.99 47.43 -10.66
CA VAL A 5 -21.57 47.24 -10.98
C VAL A 5 -21.42 45.88 -11.65
N GLN A 6 -21.12 45.87 -12.95
CA GLN A 6 -20.74 44.65 -13.67
C GLN A 6 -19.36 44.20 -13.16
N ILE A 7 -19.35 43.16 -12.34
CA ILE A 7 -18.11 42.45 -11.99
C ILE A 7 -17.62 41.74 -13.27
N PRO A 8 -16.36 41.93 -13.69
CA PRO A 8 -15.81 41.24 -14.86
C PRO A 8 -15.90 39.71 -14.69
N GLU A 9 -16.31 38.99 -15.73
CA GLU A 9 -16.44 37.51 -15.75
C GLU A 9 -15.20 36.77 -15.20
N MET A 10 -14.03 37.41 -15.25
CA MET A 10 -12.77 36.91 -14.70
C MET A 10 -12.84 36.60 -13.19
N LEU A 11 -13.62 37.35 -12.41
CA LEU A 11 -13.76 37.13 -10.96
C LEU A 11 -14.70 35.95 -10.65
N LEU A 12 -15.69 35.72 -11.53
CA LEU A 12 -16.61 34.58 -11.43
C LEU A 12 -15.88 33.29 -11.78
N ASP A 13 -15.02 33.32 -12.80
CA ASP A 13 -14.14 32.20 -13.16
C ASP A 13 -13.17 31.84 -12.03
N PHE A 14 -12.60 32.84 -11.35
CA PHE A 14 -11.68 32.59 -10.24
C PHE A 14 -12.39 31.96 -9.03
N GLN A 15 -13.60 32.41 -8.69
CA GLN A 15 -14.41 31.81 -7.62
C GLN A 15 -14.92 30.41 -7.99
N ASN A 16 -15.26 30.17 -9.26
CA ASN A 16 -15.65 28.84 -9.76
C ASN A 16 -14.48 27.85 -9.75
N HIS A 17 -13.25 28.30 -10.03
CA HIS A 17 -12.05 27.47 -9.94
C HIS A 17 -11.72 27.03 -8.50
N ILE A 18 -11.93 27.92 -7.52
CA ILE A 18 -11.70 27.59 -6.09
C ILE A 18 -12.78 26.62 -5.57
N ARG A 19 -14.04 26.74 -6.01
CA ARG A 19 -15.12 25.81 -5.63
C ARG A 19 -14.99 24.44 -6.30
N ALA A 20 -14.57 24.38 -7.56
CA ALA A 20 -14.29 23.12 -8.25
C ALA A 20 -13.17 22.30 -7.57
N GLY A 21 -12.28 22.96 -6.83
CA GLY A 21 -11.24 22.31 -6.03
C GLY A 21 -11.70 21.81 -4.65
N GLN A 22 -12.91 22.16 -4.20
CA GLN A 22 -13.40 21.82 -2.86
C GLN A 22 -14.50 20.73 -2.85
N ASP A 23 -15.16 20.45 -3.97
CA ASP A 23 -16.31 19.53 -4.01
C ASP A 23 -16.07 18.19 -4.73
N ALA A 24 -14.99 18.00 -5.48
CA ALA A 24 -14.70 16.73 -6.14
C ALA A 24 -13.70 15.90 -5.33
N ALA A 25 -14.27 15.13 -4.42
CA ALA A 25 -13.82 13.85 -3.91
C ALA A 25 -12.63 13.18 -4.62
N VAL A 26 -11.90 12.39 -3.83
CA VAL A 26 -10.87 11.42 -4.25
C VAL A 26 -9.48 12.02 -4.38
N ARG A 27 -8.89 12.27 -3.22
CA ARG A 27 -7.64 11.59 -2.84
C ARG A 27 -7.60 11.56 -1.33
N ALA A 28 -8.41 10.66 -0.79
CA ALA A 28 -7.98 9.89 0.35
C ALA A 28 -6.59 9.33 -0.01
N ARG A 29 -5.53 10.08 0.26
CA ARG A 29 -4.29 9.47 0.70
C ARG A 29 -4.67 8.91 2.06
N ALA A 30 -5.30 7.73 2.02
CA ALA A 30 -5.19 6.79 3.09
C ALA A 30 -3.68 6.65 3.27
N GLU A 31 -3.15 7.40 4.25
CA GLU A 31 -1.84 7.13 4.81
C GLU A 31 -1.93 5.67 5.23
N PHE A 32 -1.31 4.82 4.41
CA PHE A 32 -1.16 3.40 4.65
C PHE A 32 -0.19 3.26 5.85
N ARG A 33 -0.66 3.61 7.04
CA ARG A 33 -0.02 3.29 8.31
C ARG A 33 -0.38 1.85 8.64
N VAL A 34 0.46 0.91 8.22
CA VAL A 34 0.33 -0.52 8.53
C VAL A 34 1.22 -0.94 9.68
N PHE A 35 1.79 0.00 10.42
CA PHE A 35 2.89 -0.31 11.33
C PHE A 35 2.46 -0.83 12.71
N ASP A 36 1.17 -0.75 13.06
CA ASP A 36 0.69 -1.12 14.40
C ASP A 36 -0.36 -2.25 14.41
N LEU A 37 -0.47 -3.04 13.34
CA LEU A 37 -1.32 -4.23 13.37
C LEU A 37 -0.71 -5.28 14.33
N PRO A 38 -1.53 -5.92 15.18
CA PRO A 38 -1.07 -7.05 15.99
C PRO A 38 -0.47 -8.16 15.10
N PRO A 39 0.48 -8.95 15.61
CA PRO A 39 1.11 -10.04 14.84
C PRO A 39 0.12 -11.02 14.22
N GLU A 40 -1.03 -11.24 14.84
CA GLU A 40 -2.10 -12.11 14.32
C GLU A 40 -2.74 -11.63 12.99
N PHE A 41 -2.45 -10.43 12.52
CA PHE A 41 -3.02 -9.86 11.29
C PHE A 41 -1.99 -9.60 10.17
N LEU A 42 -0.81 -10.22 10.23
CA LEU A 42 0.22 -10.05 9.20
C LEU A 42 -0.09 -10.90 7.95
N GLN A 43 -0.70 -10.28 6.94
CA GLN A 43 -0.93 -10.86 5.62
C GLN A 43 -0.52 -9.90 4.50
N GLY A 44 0.51 -10.28 3.73
CA GLY A 44 1.02 -9.46 2.61
C GLY A 44 0.36 -9.81 1.27
N ASP A 45 -0.03 -8.79 0.49
CA ASP A 45 -0.45 -8.93 -0.90
C ASP A 45 0.73 -8.63 -1.85
N ASN A 46 1.15 -9.62 -2.64
CA ASN A 46 2.26 -9.50 -3.58
C ASN A 46 1.84 -9.16 -5.02
N SER A 47 0.55 -8.86 -5.28
CA SER A 47 0.00 -8.66 -6.62
C SER A 47 0.74 -7.59 -7.43
N LYS A 48 1.25 -6.54 -6.76
CA LYS A 48 2.06 -5.49 -7.41
C LYS A 48 3.40 -6.04 -7.91
N ALA A 49 4.10 -6.84 -7.10
CA ALA A 49 5.38 -7.43 -7.46
C ALA A 49 5.21 -8.43 -8.61
N GLN A 50 4.14 -9.23 -8.58
CA GLN A 50 3.82 -10.14 -9.68
C GLN A 50 3.55 -9.38 -10.99
N ARG A 51 2.77 -8.29 -10.95
CA ARG A 51 2.42 -7.53 -12.16
C ARG A 51 3.60 -6.77 -12.76
N VAL A 52 4.42 -6.13 -11.92
CA VAL A 52 5.50 -5.23 -12.38
C VAL A 52 6.80 -5.98 -12.65
N LEU A 53 7.11 -6.99 -11.84
CA LEU A 53 8.40 -7.69 -11.87
C LEU A 53 8.27 -9.13 -12.35
N GLY A 54 7.05 -9.64 -12.58
CA GLY A 54 6.83 -11.07 -12.81
C GLY A 54 7.19 -11.94 -11.60
N TRP A 55 7.42 -11.33 -10.43
CA TRP A 55 7.90 -12.03 -9.25
C TRP A 55 6.81 -12.94 -8.68
N LYS A 56 7.19 -14.16 -8.30
CA LYS A 56 6.36 -15.14 -7.61
C LYS A 56 7.19 -15.88 -6.57
N PRO A 57 6.60 -16.27 -5.42
CA PRO A 57 7.29 -17.12 -4.46
C PRO A 57 7.64 -18.46 -5.14
N LYS A 58 8.86 -18.94 -4.90
CA LYS A 58 9.35 -20.20 -5.46
C LYS A 58 9.16 -21.39 -4.53
N VAL A 59 8.97 -21.13 -3.25
CA VAL A 59 8.95 -22.12 -2.17
C VAL A 59 7.64 -21.93 -1.40
N THR A 60 6.90 -23.01 -1.16
CA THR A 60 5.70 -22.98 -0.31
C THR A 60 6.06 -23.00 1.17
N PHE A 61 5.07 -22.78 2.03
CA PHE A 61 5.29 -22.84 3.47
C PHE A 61 5.73 -24.25 3.92
N GLU A 62 5.09 -25.29 3.40
CA GLU A 62 5.37 -26.69 3.73
C GLU A 62 6.76 -27.10 3.26
N GLU A 63 7.16 -26.69 2.05
CA GLU A 63 8.50 -26.93 1.52
C GLU A 63 9.57 -26.26 2.38
N LEU A 64 9.34 -25.00 2.78
CA LEU A 64 10.25 -24.27 3.65
C LEU A 64 10.42 -24.96 5.01
N VAL A 65 9.31 -25.34 5.66
CA VAL A 65 9.36 -26.05 6.95
C VAL A 65 10.13 -27.35 6.82
N LYS A 66 9.88 -28.11 5.75
CA LYS A 66 10.60 -29.36 5.50
C LYS A 66 12.09 -29.13 5.30
N GLU A 67 12.48 -28.18 4.45
CA GLU A 67 13.89 -27.86 4.19
C GLU A 67 14.62 -27.45 5.48
N MET A 68 14.00 -26.60 6.29
CA MET A 68 14.57 -26.16 7.57
C MET A 68 14.78 -27.33 8.54
N VAL A 69 13.78 -28.19 8.71
CA VAL A 69 13.88 -29.35 9.61
C VAL A 69 14.92 -30.35 9.11
N ASP A 70 14.94 -30.65 7.82
CA ASP A 70 15.91 -31.57 7.23
C ASP A 70 17.35 -31.04 7.46
N MET A 71 17.57 -29.74 7.28
CA MET A 71 18.87 -29.11 7.54
C MET A 71 19.27 -29.17 9.01
N ASP A 72 18.35 -28.90 9.94
CA ASP A 72 18.63 -28.97 11.38
C ASP A 72 18.93 -30.41 11.81
N LEU A 73 18.21 -31.40 11.28
CA LEU A 73 18.51 -32.82 11.55
C LEU A 73 19.90 -33.19 11.06
N GLU A 74 20.31 -32.75 9.88
CA GLU A 74 21.66 -32.98 9.36
C GLU A 74 22.75 -32.26 10.16
N LEU A 75 22.46 -31.05 10.64
CA LEU A 75 23.35 -30.30 11.52
C LEU A 75 23.55 -31.05 12.84
N MET A 76 22.47 -31.47 13.49
CA MET A 76 22.50 -32.13 14.79
C MET A 76 23.13 -33.53 14.72
N LYS A 77 23.01 -34.24 13.60
CA LYS A 77 23.75 -35.49 13.36
C LYS A 77 25.27 -35.28 13.34
N LYS A 78 25.74 -34.15 12.80
CA LYS A 78 27.17 -33.84 12.65
C LYS A 78 27.76 -33.22 13.91
N ASN A 79 27.01 -32.34 14.55
CA ASN A 79 27.40 -31.67 15.79
C ASN A 79 26.18 -31.55 16.71
N PRO A 80 26.01 -32.48 17.66
CA PRO A 80 24.90 -32.45 18.60
C PRO A 80 24.87 -31.24 19.53
N ASN A 81 25.95 -30.44 19.58
CA ASN A 81 26.07 -29.22 20.38
C ASN A 81 26.11 -27.94 19.53
N ALA A 82 25.63 -28.02 18.27
CA ALA A 82 25.57 -26.87 17.36
C ALA A 82 24.57 -25.80 17.84
#